data_AF-A0A0F0L9Z1-F1
#
_entry.id   AF-A0A0F0L9Z1-F1
#
_cell.length_a   1.000
_cell.length_b   1.000
_cell.length_c   1.000
_cell.angle_alpha   90.00
_cell.angle_beta   90.00
_cell.angle_gamma   90.00
#
_symmetry.space_group_name_H-M   'P 1'
#
loop_
_entity.id
_entity.type
_entity.pdbx_description
1 polymer ?
#
loop_
_entity_poly.entity_id
_entity_poly.type
_entity_poly.pdbx_seq_one_letter_code
_entity_poly.pdbx_strand_id
1 'polypeptide(L)'
;MILVDTNVLIRIEEVQLPSEQIVLSALSYGELRFGIERTPDAVVRRRRRSELVRLTTMFPLGWLPFDREAAQSFGRLAGVVSRQRPAHARSTGIMLAGQADALGASFMTFNAKDFELVADQVEIVVPTLR
;
A
#
# COMPACT_ATOMS: atom_id res chain seq x y z
N MET A 1 8.24 -10.71 -4.38
CA MET A 1 7.34 -10.32 -3.26
C MET A 1 6.36 -9.30 -3.78
N ILE A 2 5.20 -9.15 -3.14
CA ILE A 2 4.21 -8.15 -3.51
C ILE A 2 3.89 -7.28 -2.28
N LEU A 3 4.14 -5.98 -2.40
CA LEU A 3 3.68 -4.99 -1.43
C LEU A 3 2.27 -4.55 -1.80
N VAL A 4 1.36 -4.62 -0.83
CA VAL A 4 -0.07 -4.41 -1.08
C VAL A 4 -0.50 -3.03 -0.60
N ASP A 5 -1.15 -2.27 -1.48
CA ASP A 5 -1.72 -0.96 -1.20
C ASP A 5 -2.90 -1.04 -0.21
N THR A 6 -3.15 0.02 0.53
CA THR A 6 -4.23 0.14 1.51
C THR A 6 -5.60 -0.08 0.89
N ASN A 7 -5.84 0.39 -0.34
CA ASN A 7 -7.13 0.17 -1.01
C ASN A 7 -7.41 -1.31 -1.31
N VAL A 8 -6.36 -2.12 -1.49
CA VAL A 8 -6.46 -3.57 -1.69
C VAL A 8 -6.68 -4.26 -0.35
N LEU A 9 -5.96 -3.86 0.69
CA LEU A 9 -6.15 -4.40 2.05
C LEU A 9 -7.57 -4.20 2.59
N ILE A 10 -8.20 -3.07 2.28
CA ILE A 10 -9.61 -2.79 2.63
C ILE A 10 -10.56 -3.81 1.98
N ARG A 11 -10.23 -4.28 0.78
CA ARG A 11 -11.06 -5.19 -0.04
C ARG A 11 -10.45 -6.59 -0.13
N ILE A 12 -9.58 -6.97 0.80
CA ILE A 12 -8.76 -8.19 0.70
C ILE A 12 -9.58 -9.48 0.57
N GLU A 13 -10.81 -9.48 1.10
CA GLU A 13 -11.72 -10.62 1.04
C GLU A 13 -12.27 -10.86 -0.37
N GLU A 14 -12.32 -9.82 -1.19
CA GLU A 14 -12.75 -9.86 -2.60
C GLU A 14 -11.60 -10.29 -3.54
N VAL A 15 -10.36 -10.26 -3.06
CA VAL A 15 -9.16 -10.46 -3.88
C VAL A 15 -8.75 -11.93 -3.90
N GLN A 16 -8.47 -12.46 -5.10
CA GLN A 16 -7.75 -13.71 -5.27
C GLN A 16 -6.29 -13.47 -4.93
N LEU A 17 -5.81 -14.09 -3.85
CA LEU A 17 -4.45 -13.86 -3.39
C LEU A 17 -3.44 -14.53 -4.33
N PRO A 18 -2.37 -13.83 -4.73
CA PRO A 18 -1.26 -14.42 -5.46
C PRO A 18 -0.56 -15.53 -4.65
N SER A 19 0.16 -16.40 -5.34
CA SER A 19 1.03 -17.40 -4.69
C SER A 19 2.34 -16.76 -4.19
N GLU A 20 2.71 -15.62 -4.76
CA GLU A 20 3.83 -14.80 -4.33
C GLU A 20 3.66 -14.29 -2.90
N GLN A 21 4.78 -14.18 -2.18
CA GLN A 21 4.79 -13.67 -0.81
C GLN A 21 4.30 -12.22 -0.73
N ILE A 22 3.26 -12.00 0.08
CA ILE A 22 2.67 -10.69 0.38
C ILE A 22 3.38 -10.04 1.56
N VAL A 23 3.69 -8.76 1.43
CA VAL A 23 4.22 -7.90 2.50
C VAL A 23 3.36 -6.66 2.69
N LEU A 24 3.31 -6.15 3.92
CA LEU A 24 2.51 -4.99 4.30
C LEU A 24 3.40 -3.82 4.71
N SER A 25 2.94 -2.59 4.51
CA SER A 25 3.64 -1.39 4.92
C SER A 25 3.07 -0.79 6.21
N ALA A 26 3.94 -0.34 7.11
CA ALA A 26 3.55 0.47 8.27
C ALA A 26 2.81 1.77 7.89
N LEU A 27 2.99 2.28 6.66
CA LEU A 27 2.20 3.41 6.15
C LEU A 27 0.73 3.01 5.99
N SER A 28 0.47 1.86 5.35
CA SER A 28 -0.89 1.30 5.24
C SER A 28 -1.50 0.99 6.61
N TYR A 29 -0.70 0.51 7.57
CA TYR A 29 -1.15 0.37 8.96
C TYR A 29 -1.65 1.71 9.51
N GLY A 30 -0.87 2.78 9.32
CA GLY A 30 -1.22 4.14 9.70
C GLY A 30 -2.53 4.63 9.06
N GLU A 31 -2.71 4.41 7.75
CA GLU A 31 -3.94 4.78 7.03
C GLU A 31 -5.18 4.03 7.55
N LEU A 32 -5.05 2.73 7.82
CA LEU A 32 -6.11 1.92 8.43
C LEU A 32 -6.45 2.41 9.84
N ARG A 33 -5.44 2.72 10.66
CA ARG A 33 -5.61 3.30 12.00
C ARG A 33 -6.30 4.67 11.95
N PHE A 34 -5.91 5.53 11.01
CA PHE A 34 -6.59 6.80 10.77
C PHE A 34 -8.07 6.58 10.43
N GLY A 35 -8.38 5.61 9.56
CA GLY A 35 -9.75 5.22 9.24
C GLY A 35 -10.55 4.75 10.47
N ILE A 36 -9.92 4.03 11.40
CA ILE A 36 -10.54 3.60 12.66
C ILE A 36 -10.85 4.80 13.57
N GLU A 37 -9.91 5.73 13.73
CA GLU A 37 -10.05 6.83 14.69
C GLU A 37 -10.95 7.97 14.16
N ARG A 38 -11.00 8.18 12.84
CA ARG A 38 -11.80 9.25 12.24
C ARG A 38 -13.31 8.99 12.25
N THR A 39 -13.75 7.73 12.30
CA THR A 39 -15.17 7.43 12.16
C THR A 39 -15.96 7.79 13.43
N PRO A 40 -17.07 8.55 13.33
CA PRO A 40 -17.93 8.83 14.48
C PRO A 40 -18.76 7.61 14.89
N ASP A 41 -19.05 6.71 13.95
CA ASP A 41 -19.86 5.50 14.18
C ASP A 41 -19.06 4.42 14.92
N ALA A 42 -19.56 4.02 16.10
CA ALA A 42 -18.96 3.00 16.95
C ALA A 42 -18.99 1.59 16.33
N VAL A 43 -20.04 1.25 15.56
CA VAL A 43 -20.16 -0.04 14.86
C VAL A 43 -19.11 -0.12 13.76
N VAL A 44 -18.98 0.93 12.95
CA VAL A 44 -17.94 1.00 11.89
C VAL A 44 -16.55 0.93 12.51
N ARG A 45 -16.31 1.64 13.62
CA ARG A 45 -15.03 1.60 14.35
C ARG A 45 -14.68 0.21 14.84
N ARG A 46 -15.63 -0.50 15.46
CA ARG A 46 -15.45 -1.88 15.91
C ARG A 46 -15.12 -2.81 14.74
N ARG A 47 -15.86 -2.69 13.63
CA ARG A 47 -15.62 -3.49 12.42
C ARG A 47 -14.20 -3.29 11.87
N ARG A 48 -13.78 -2.03 11.69
CA ARG A 48 -12.43 -1.70 11.19
C ARG A 48 -11.32 -2.18 12.11
N ARG A 49 -11.52 -2.14 13.44
CA ARG A 49 -10.56 -2.73 14.40
C ARG A 49 -10.44 -4.24 14.21
N SER A 50 -11.55 -4.94 14.06
CA SER A 50 -11.54 -6.39 13.78
C SER A 50 -10.88 -6.72 12.44
N GLU A 51 -11.15 -5.95 11.39
CA GLU A 51 -10.51 -6.09 10.07
C GLU A 51 -8.98 -5.92 10.17
N LEU A 52 -8.48 -4.93 10.92
CA LEU A 52 -7.05 -4.70 11.11
C LEU A 52 -6.36 -5.86 11.87
N VAL A 53 -7.02 -6.40 12.91
CA VAL A 53 -6.51 -7.58 13.63
C VAL A 53 -6.45 -8.77 12.69
N ARG A 54 -7.50 -9.01 11.90
CA ARG A 54 -7.54 -10.10 10.91
C ARG A 54 -6.39 -9.99 9.91
N LEU A 55 -6.15 -8.80 9.34
CA LEU A 55 -5.02 -8.56 8.43
C LEU A 55 -3.68 -8.90 9.08
N THR A 56 -3.47 -8.48 10.33
CA THR A 56 -2.23 -8.75 11.06
C THR A 56 -2.01 -10.24 11.31
N THR A 57 -3.09 -11.00 11.57
CA THR A 57 -3.01 -12.46 11.73
C THR A 57 -2.83 -13.19 10.40
N MET A 58 -3.38 -12.66 9.31
CA MET A 58 -3.37 -13.27 7.99
C MET A 58 -1.97 -13.24 7.33
N PHE A 59 -1.16 -12.21 7.61
CA PHE A 59 0.14 -12.01 6.97
C PHE A 59 1.29 -12.07 8.00
N PRO A 60 2.04 -13.18 8.06
CA PRO A 60 2.96 -13.48 9.17
C PRO A 60 4.21 -12.58 9.23
N LEU A 61 4.58 -11.93 8.12
CA LEU A 61 5.69 -10.97 8.09
C LEU A 61 5.35 -9.62 8.74
N GLY A 62 4.06 -9.39 9.04
CA GLY A 62 3.60 -8.17 9.69
C GLY A 62 3.75 -6.91 8.83
N TRP A 63 3.86 -5.77 9.51
CA TRP A 63 3.91 -4.44 8.93
C TRP A 63 5.35 -3.93 8.88
N LEU A 64 5.93 -3.88 7.68
CA LEU A 64 7.31 -3.46 7.47
C LEU A 64 7.48 -1.95 7.72
N PRO A 65 8.54 -1.54 8.45
CA PRO A 65 8.82 -0.14 8.68
C PRO A 65 9.16 0.58 7.38
N PHE A 66 8.83 1.87 7.30
CA PHE A 66 9.30 2.74 6.23
C PHE A 66 10.68 3.29 6.60
N ASP A 67 11.73 2.63 6.11
CA ASP A 67 13.11 2.88 6.49
C ASP A 67 13.83 3.85 5.54
N ARG A 68 15.15 3.95 5.69
CA ARG A 68 15.99 4.85 4.89
C ARG A 68 15.99 4.48 3.40
N GLU A 69 16.04 3.20 3.07
CA GLU A 69 16.08 2.75 1.68
C GLU A 69 14.74 3.03 0.98
N ALA A 70 13.63 2.76 1.67
CA ALA A 70 12.30 3.13 1.21
C ALA A 70 12.17 4.66 1.01
N ALA A 71 12.71 5.46 1.93
CA ALA A 71 12.71 6.92 1.81
C ALA A 71 13.53 7.43 0.62
N GLN A 72 14.69 6.82 0.34
CA GLN A 72 15.51 7.18 -0.83
C GLN A 72 14.80 6.85 -2.14
N SER A 73 14.21 5.65 -2.24
CA SER A 73 13.44 5.25 -3.42
C SER A 73 12.23 6.17 -3.63
N PHE A 74 11.44 6.41 -2.58
CA PHE A 74 10.35 7.39 -2.61
C PHE A 74 10.80 8.73 -3.18
N GLY A 75 11.93 9.27 -2.73
CA GLY A 75 12.46 10.55 -3.22
C GLY A 75 12.72 10.55 -4.73
N ARG A 76 13.26 9.45 -5.28
CA ARG A 76 13.45 9.29 -6.73
C ARG A 76 12.12 9.28 -7.48
N LEU A 77 11.18 8.44 -7.05
CA LEU A 77 9.87 8.30 -7.69
C LEU A 77 9.07 9.60 -7.62
N ALA A 78 9.04 10.25 -6.46
CA ALA A 78 8.42 11.55 -6.26
C ALA A 78 9.01 12.62 -7.18
N GLY A 79 10.33 12.60 -7.39
CA GLY A 79 11.01 13.49 -8.33
C GLY A 79 10.51 13.33 -9.76
N VAL A 80 10.35 12.08 -10.23
CA VAL A 80 9.77 11.78 -11.57
C VAL A 80 8.33 12.26 -11.65
N VAL A 81 7.50 11.88 -10.69
CA VAL A 81 6.06 12.21 -10.66
C VAL A 81 5.85 13.73 -10.59
N SER A 82 6.70 14.46 -9.85
CA SER A 82 6.56 15.90 -9.65
C SER A 82 6.61 16.73 -10.93
N ARG A 83 7.27 16.21 -11.98
CA ARG A 83 7.39 16.88 -13.28
C ARG A 83 6.07 16.95 -14.04
N GLN A 84 5.13 16.04 -13.75
CA GLN A 84 3.85 15.93 -14.47
C GLN A 84 2.63 16.00 -13.54
N ARG A 85 2.72 15.42 -12.33
CA ARG A 85 1.63 15.34 -11.34
C ARG A 85 2.10 15.84 -9.96
N PRO A 86 2.46 17.13 -9.79
CA PRO A 86 3.09 17.66 -8.56
C PRO A 86 2.24 17.52 -7.29
N ALA A 87 0.91 17.58 -7.40
CA ALA A 87 0.00 17.36 -6.27
C ALA A 87 0.04 15.90 -5.77
N HIS A 88 0.35 14.94 -6.63
CA HIS A 88 0.40 13.51 -6.30
C HIS A 88 1.80 13.04 -5.89
N ALA A 89 2.86 13.78 -6.26
CA ALA A 89 4.25 13.37 -6.06
C ALA A 89 4.62 13.00 -4.61
N ARG A 90 3.92 13.55 -3.62
CA ARG A 90 4.15 13.31 -2.19
C ARG A 90 3.01 12.52 -1.52
N SER A 91 2.22 11.80 -2.31
CA SER A 91 1.13 10.96 -1.78
C SER A 91 1.70 9.76 -1.02
N THR A 92 0.94 9.23 -0.06
CA THR A 92 1.26 7.95 0.58
C THR A 92 1.39 6.83 -0.45
N GLY A 93 0.60 6.89 -1.54
CA GLY A 93 0.72 5.96 -2.66
C GLY A 93 2.14 5.94 -3.26
N ILE A 94 2.74 7.10 -3.55
CA ILE A 94 4.12 7.17 -4.05
C ILE A 94 5.14 6.72 -3.00
N MET A 95 4.87 6.95 -1.70
CA MET A 95 5.70 6.37 -0.64
C MET A 95 5.63 4.84 -0.63
N LEU A 96 4.43 4.25 -0.75
CA LEU A 96 4.25 2.79 -0.83
C LEU A 96 4.91 2.19 -2.07
N ALA A 97 4.77 2.84 -3.23
CA ALA A 97 5.46 2.44 -4.47
C ALA A 97 6.99 2.51 -4.31
N GLY A 98 7.52 3.55 -3.65
CA GLY A 98 8.94 3.65 -3.34
C GLY A 98 9.42 2.58 -2.36
N GLN A 99 8.60 2.20 -1.38
CA GLN A 99 8.91 1.08 -0.50
C GLN A 99 8.93 -0.26 -1.27
N ALA A 100 8.01 -0.45 -2.22
CA ALA A 100 7.99 -1.64 -3.07
C ALA A 100 9.24 -1.72 -3.95
N ASP A 101 9.63 -0.63 -4.61
CA ASP A 101 10.90 -0.52 -5.36
C ASP A 101 12.12 -0.86 -4.49
N ALA A 102 12.22 -0.25 -3.31
CA ALA A 102 13.34 -0.51 -2.38
C ALA A 102 13.43 -1.97 -1.92
N LEU A 103 12.30 -2.67 -1.84
CA LEU A 103 12.24 -4.10 -1.48
C LEU A 103 12.44 -5.05 -2.67
N GLY A 104 12.54 -4.53 -3.91
CA GLY A 104 12.48 -5.36 -5.11
C GLY A 104 11.16 -6.12 -5.25
N ALA A 105 10.06 -5.53 -4.76
CA ALA A 105 8.72 -6.08 -4.77
C ALA A 105 7.84 -5.40 -5.83
N SER A 106 6.89 -6.14 -6.38
CA SER A 106 5.81 -5.55 -7.18
C SER A 106 4.82 -4.83 -6.26
N PHE A 107 4.16 -3.79 -6.74
CA PHE A 107 3.18 -3.00 -6.00
C PHE A 107 1.76 -3.29 -6.47
N MET A 108 0.93 -3.85 -5.59
CA MET A 108 -0.45 -4.23 -5.92
C MET A 108 -1.43 -3.14 -5.49
N THR A 109 -2.20 -2.60 -6.45
CA THR A 109 -3.16 -1.51 -6.19
C THR A 109 -4.36 -1.54 -7.14
N PHE A 110 -5.53 -1.12 -6.66
CA PHE A 110 -6.67 -0.83 -7.54
C PHE A 110 -6.51 0.48 -8.34
N ASN A 111 -5.55 1.34 -7.96
CA ASN A 111 -5.34 2.66 -8.56
C ASN A 111 -4.15 2.66 -9.54
N ALA A 112 -3.98 1.60 -10.34
CA ALA A 112 -2.78 1.40 -11.17
C ALA A 112 -2.42 2.60 -12.07
N LYS A 113 -3.43 3.34 -12.56
CA LYS A 113 -3.24 4.54 -13.40
C LYS A 113 -2.48 5.68 -12.69
N ASP A 114 -2.52 5.73 -11.36
CA ASP A 114 -1.81 6.75 -10.59
C ASP A 114 -0.29 6.55 -10.66
N PHE A 115 0.17 5.35 -11.02
CA PHE A 115 1.57 4.91 -11.00
C PHE A 115 2.19 4.73 -12.38
N GLU A 116 1.49 5.10 -13.46
CA GLU A 116 1.98 5.00 -14.84
C GLU A 116 3.34 5.69 -15.05
N LEU A 117 3.60 6.78 -14.32
CA LEU A 117 4.84 7.56 -14.42
C LEU A 117 6.07 6.88 -13.79
N VAL A 118 5.87 5.80 -13.04
CA VAL A 118 6.93 5.07 -12.31
C VAL A 118 6.91 3.57 -12.56
N ALA A 119 6.10 3.11 -13.53
CA ALA A 119 5.93 1.70 -13.85
C ALA A 119 7.19 1.05 -14.46
N ASP A 120 8.17 1.85 -14.87
CA ASP A 120 9.50 1.40 -15.31
C ASP A 120 10.46 1.11 -14.13
N GLN A 121 10.15 1.63 -12.94
CA GLN A 121 10.94 1.43 -11.72
C GLN A 121 10.35 0.33 -10.83
N VAL A 122 9.02 0.30 -10.73
CA VAL A 122 8.28 -0.67 -9.90
C VAL A 122 7.16 -1.32 -10.70
N GLU A 123 7.11 -2.65 -10.69
CA GLU A 123 6.04 -3.38 -11.35
C GLU A 123 4.71 -3.12 -10.65
N ILE A 124 3.69 -2.74 -11.42
CA ILE A 124 2.34 -2.47 -10.91
C ILE A 124 1.44 -3.67 -11.20
N VAL A 125 0.85 -4.24 -10.16
CA VAL A 125 -0.05 -5.39 -10.24
C VAL A 125 -1.49 -4.94 -9.94
N VAL A 126 -2.42 -5.25 -10.85
CA VAL A 126 -3.86 -5.04 -10.62
C VAL A 126 -4.43 -6.29 -9.94
N PRO A 127 -5.13 -6.17 -8.80
CA PRO A 127 -5.73 -7.33 -8.13
C PRO A 127 -6.77 -8.05 -8.99
N THR A 128 -6.72 -9.37 -9.02
CA THR A 128 -7.80 -10.22 -9.54
C THR A 128 -8.86 -10.42 -8.45
N LEU A 129 -10.13 -10.29 -8.81
CA LEU A 129 -11.26 -10.54 -7.90
C LEU A 129 -11.69 -12.01 -7.95
N ARG A 130 -12.24 -12.51 -6.83
CA ARG A 130 -12.79 -13.87 -6.71
C ARG A 130 -14.13 -14.06 -7.41
#